data_AF-A0A1L9QN29-F1
#
_entry.id   AF-A0A1L9QN29-F1
#
_cell.length_a   1.000
_cell.length_b   1.000
_cell.length_c   1.000
_cell.angle_alpha   90.00
_cell.angle_beta   90.00
_cell.angle_gamma   90.00
#
_symmetry.space_group_name_H-M   'P 1'
#
loop_
_entity.id
_entity.type
_entity.pdbx_description
1 polymer ?
#
loop_
_entity_poly.entity_id
_entity_poly.type
_entity_poly.pdbx_seq_one_letter_code
_entity_poly.pdbx_strand_id
1 'polypeptide(L)'
;MATFNLKESVIYSLLLSSTTVVNLALPSNAAVFHNDWSYSIDSFNDGMTGNIVGGTKYEIYGTAIKQTRDRIFVAINANTPLEGVHSDYADDNHVGWGDLFFNFSGQDLNTASANGKLFGIRFSSNNASAAPSLGLFGNVTATDVANQNGLLLDNLAEYNDWITTHGGTPSIGDFSATDPYFDQTRHVQNVIASGTKLGDIDLVSDVNTLGLDFAHFSATGSHTIAFSFDSSLLPTGNFLYHLGLECDNDITGGTGEFKDVPEPSSLMSLVTLGLVFTGLRLRKSVV
;
A
#
# COMPACT_ATOMS: atom_id res chain seq x y z
N MET A 1 57.07 54.23 14.22
CA MET A 1 57.26 52.79 14.51
C MET A 1 56.81 52.58 15.94
N ALA A 2 55.53 52.24 16.12
CA ALA A 2 54.91 52.02 17.42
C ALA A 2 53.63 51.19 17.21
N THR A 3 53.48 50.23 18.11
CA THR A 3 52.46 49.20 18.25
C THR A 3 51.04 49.73 18.38
N PHE A 4 50.07 49.06 17.75
CA PHE A 4 48.65 49.18 18.09
C PHE A 4 48.16 47.89 18.77
N ASN A 5 47.64 48.08 19.97
CA ASN A 5 47.08 47.10 20.87
C ASN A 5 45.56 47.06 20.67
N LEU A 6 45.00 45.92 20.26
CA LEU A 6 43.56 45.74 20.10
C LEU A 6 43.01 44.93 21.27
N LYS A 7 42.44 45.66 22.23
CA LYS A 7 41.51 45.12 23.22
C LYS A 7 40.16 44.85 22.57
N GLU A 8 39.60 43.71 22.99
CA GLU A 8 38.17 43.38 23.07
C GLU A 8 37.38 43.19 21.77
N SER A 9 37.00 41.95 21.47
CA SER A 9 35.61 41.48 21.69
C SER A 9 35.36 40.07 21.13
N VAL A 10 34.92 39.19 22.03
CA VAL A 10 33.82 38.21 21.91
C VAL A 10 33.70 37.39 20.61
N ILE A 11 33.78 36.06 20.74
CA ILE A 11 32.70 35.09 20.45
C ILE A 11 33.20 33.70 20.91
N TYR A 12 32.60 33.17 21.97
CA TYR A 12 32.69 31.75 22.30
C TYR A 12 31.75 31.00 21.35
N SER A 13 32.31 30.21 20.43
CA SER A 13 31.53 29.30 19.59
C SER A 13 31.25 28.01 20.36
N LEU A 14 29.97 27.78 20.65
CA LEU A 14 29.42 26.50 21.11
C LEU A 14 29.77 25.37 20.12
N LEU A 15 30.41 24.30 20.59
CA LEU A 15 30.35 23.00 19.93
C LEU A 15 29.10 22.26 20.43
N LEU A 16 28.00 22.36 19.69
CA LEU A 16 26.94 21.35 19.75
C LEU A 16 27.34 20.20 18.82
N SER A 17 27.81 19.09 19.38
CA SER A 17 27.90 17.83 18.66
C SER A 17 26.49 17.27 18.48
N SER A 18 25.86 17.57 17.35
CA SER A 18 24.65 16.87 16.92
C SER A 18 25.02 15.44 16.54
N THR A 19 24.80 14.49 17.43
CA THR A 19 24.73 13.07 17.10
C THR A 19 23.54 12.86 16.17
N THR A 20 23.81 12.72 14.88
CA THR A 20 22.82 12.26 13.91
C THR A 20 22.50 10.82 14.25
N VAL A 21 21.31 10.58 14.79
CA VAL A 21 20.76 9.22 14.90
C VAL A 21 20.43 8.81 13.47
N VAL A 22 21.32 8.03 12.85
CA VAL A 22 20.99 7.31 11.63
C VAL A 22 20.07 6.18 12.07
N ASN A 23 18.76 6.34 11.84
CA ASN A 23 17.84 5.22 11.88
C ASN A 23 18.28 4.26 10.77
N LEU A 24 18.94 3.18 11.17
CA LEU A 24 19.19 2.04 10.30
C LEU A 24 17.83 1.35 10.12
N ALA A 25 17.10 1.72 9.07
CA ALA A 25 16.01 0.88 8.59
C ALA A 25 16.62 -0.49 8.28
N LEU A 26 16.11 -1.52 8.95
CA LEU A 26 16.44 -2.91 8.60
C LEU A 26 16.04 -3.13 7.13
N PRO A 27 16.75 -4.00 6.39
CA PRO A 27 16.42 -4.26 5.00
C PRO A 27 15.01 -4.87 4.94
N SER A 28 14.03 -4.09 4.47
CA SER A 28 12.79 -4.64 3.93
C SER A 28 13.15 -5.45 2.68
N ASN A 29 12.45 -6.55 2.42
CA ASN A 29 12.54 -7.16 1.10
C ASN A 29 11.94 -6.14 0.14
N ALA A 30 12.73 -5.59 -0.77
CA ALA A 30 12.21 -4.61 -1.74
C ALA A 30 11.30 -5.32 -2.73
N ALA A 31 10.17 -4.69 -3.08
CA ALA A 31 9.27 -5.20 -4.12
C ALA A 31 10.02 -5.61 -5.39
N VAL A 32 9.58 -6.72 -6.01
CA VAL A 32 10.22 -7.29 -7.20
C VAL A 32 9.49 -6.82 -8.44
N PHE A 33 10.23 -6.34 -9.45
CA PHE A 33 9.65 -5.81 -10.69
C PHE A 33 9.59 -6.87 -11.80
N HIS A 34 8.41 -7.10 -12.38
CA HIS A 34 8.19 -8.01 -13.51
C HIS A 34 7.03 -7.52 -14.40
N ASN A 35 7.19 -7.52 -15.73
CA ASN A 35 6.17 -7.06 -16.70
C ASN A 35 5.53 -5.68 -16.39
N ASP A 36 6.33 -4.74 -15.90
CA ASP A 36 5.90 -3.41 -15.45
C ASP A 36 4.97 -3.38 -14.23
N TRP A 37 4.99 -4.45 -13.42
CA TRP A 37 4.34 -4.54 -12.14
C TRP A 37 5.38 -4.64 -11.02
N SER A 38 5.12 -3.95 -9.92
CA SER A 38 5.84 -4.09 -8.65
C SER A 38 5.10 -5.11 -7.79
N TYR A 39 5.71 -6.26 -7.51
CA TYR A 39 5.13 -7.32 -6.70
C TYR A 39 5.69 -7.29 -5.29
N SER A 40 4.80 -7.38 -4.32
CA SER A 40 5.12 -7.81 -2.97
C SER A 40 4.60 -9.24 -2.81
N ILE A 41 5.52 -10.18 -2.60
CA ILE A 41 5.21 -11.60 -2.45
C ILE A 41 5.26 -11.94 -0.98
N ASP A 42 4.18 -12.51 -0.48
CA ASP A 42 4.08 -12.90 0.92
C ASP A 42 4.65 -14.29 1.16
N SER A 43 4.71 -14.67 2.44
CA SER A 43 4.84 -16.06 2.80
C SER A 43 3.61 -16.83 2.30
N PHE A 44 3.82 -18.11 2.01
CA PHE A 44 2.75 -18.99 1.53
C PHE A 44 2.22 -19.88 2.66
N ASN A 45 2.67 -19.61 3.89
CA ASN A 45 2.33 -20.41 5.06
C ASN A 45 2.16 -19.61 6.35
N ASP A 46 1.55 -18.43 6.28
CA ASP A 46 1.23 -17.59 7.44
C ASP A 46 -0.25 -17.21 7.53
N GLY A 47 -1.06 -17.46 6.50
CA GLY A 47 -2.50 -17.47 6.67
C GLY A 47 -2.96 -18.54 7.68
N MET A 48 -3.87 -18.22 8.60
CA MET A 48 -4.36 -19.19 9.61
C MET A 48 -5.87 -19.39 9.67
N THR A 49 -6.33 -20.62 9.93
CA THR A 49 -7.73 -20.94 10.28
C THR A 49 -7.75 -21.92 11.45
N GLY A 50 -8.06 -21.42 12.65
CA GLY A 50 -7.92 -22.22 13.88
C GLY A 50 -6.48 -22.69 14.06
N ASN A 51 -6.27 -24.01 14.13
CA ASN A 51 -4.94 -24.61 14.29
C ASN A 51 -4.23 -24.92 12.94
N ILE A 52 -4.83 -24.56 11.81
CA ILE A 52 -4.24 -24.76 10.49
C ILE A 52 -3.49 -23.49 10.11
N VAL A 53 -2.21 -23.64 9.77
CA VAL A 53 -1.33 -22.56 9.27
C VAL A 53 -0.86 -22.94 7.87
N GLY A 54 -1.00 -21.99 6.95
CA GLY A 54 -0.66 -22.11 5.54
C GLY A 54 -1.68 -22.80 4.65
N GLY A 55 -1.77 -22.31 3.41
CA GLY A 55 -2.71 -22.76 2.39
C GLY A 55 -4.17 -22.59 2.79
N THR A 56 -4.47 -21.72 3.75
CA THR A 56 -5.82 -21.58 4.30
C THR A 56 -6.73 -20.81 3.36
N LYS A 57 -8.03 -20.75 3.65
CA LYS A 57 -8.97 -19.90 2.89
C LYS A 57 -8.65 -18.41 3.03
N TYR A 58 -7.83 -18.04 4.00
CA TYR A 58 -7.41 -16.67 4.30
C TYR A 58 -6.05 -16.30 3.70
N GLU A 59 -5.35 -17.27 3.09
CA GLU A 59 -3.99 -17.04 2.57
C GLU A 59 -3.95 -15.93 1.51
N ILE A 60 -3.06 -14.96 1.69
CA ILE A 60 -2.72 -13.91 0.73
C ILE A 60 -1.31 -14.20 0.21
N TYR A 61 -1.19 -14.62 -1.06
CA TYR A 61 0.12 -14.98 -1.63
C TYR A 61 0.92 -13.75 -2.09
N GLY A 62 0.25 -12.63 -2.29
CA GLY A 62 0.92 -11.38 -2.62
C GLY A 62 0.01 -10.34 -3.26
N THR A 63 0.61 -9.19 -3.47
CA THR A 63 0.02 -8.02 -4.10
C THR A 63 0.90 -7.51 -5.23
N ALA A 64 0.30 -6.82 -6.19
CA ALA A 64 1.03 -6.20 -7.28
C ALA A 64 0.45 -4.82 -7.59
N ILE A 65 1.33 -3.85 -7.83
CA ILE A 65 0.96 -2.49 -8.18
C ILE A 65 1.58 -2.12 -9.54
N LYS A 66 0.78 -1.55 -10.42
CA LYS A 66 1.23 -0.95 -11.68
C LYS A 66 0.76 0.47 -11.79
N GLN A 67 1.70 1.38 -12.02
CA GLN A 67 1.40 2.77 -12.33
C GLN A 67 1.50 3.00 -13.84
N THR A 68 0.45 3.60 -14.38
CA THR A 68 0.48 4.27 -15.68
C THR A 68 0.33 5.76 -15.45
N ARG A 69 0.34 6.55 -16.52
CA ARG A 69 0.08 7.99 -16.43
C ARG A 69 -1.24 8.31 -15.73
N ASP A 70 -2.33 7.69 -16.16
CA ASP A 70 -3.68 8.05 -15.71
C ASP A 70 -4.19 7.19 -14.57
N ARG A 71 -3.62 5.99 -14.42
CA ARG A 71 -4.20 4.95 -13.58
C ARG A 71 -3.15 4.28 -12.73
N ILE A 72 -3.51 4.03 -11.49
CA ILE A 72 -2.86 3.03 -10.66
C ILE A 72 -3.74 1.79 -10.67
N PHE A 73 -3.12 0.64 -10.90
CA PHE A 73 -3.74 -0.68 -10.82
C PHE A 73 -3.16 -1.40 -9.61
N VAL A 74 -4.04 -2.05 -8.86
CA VAL A 74 -3.67 -2.95 -7.78
C VAL A 74 -4.28 -4.32 -8.07
N ALA A 75 -3.48 -5.37 -7.86
CA ALA A 75 -3.93 -6.75 -7.91
C ALA A 75 -3.54 -7.48 -6.62
N ILE A 76 -4.39 -8.40 -6.20
CA ILE A 76 -4.25 -9.23 -5.01
C ILE A 76 -4.43 -10.67 -5.47
N ASN A 77 -3.54 -11.56 -5.06
CA ASN A 77 -3.68 -12.99 -5.27
C ASN A 77 -3.81 -13.71 -3.93
N ALA A 78 -4.90 -14.45 -3.74
CA ALA A 78 -5.28 -15.00 -2.46
C ALA A 78 -6.22 -16.21 -2.61
N ASN A 79 -6.48 -16.87 -1.49
CA ASN A 79 -7.51 -17.91 -1.39
C ASN A 79 -8.88 -17.36 -0.97
N THR A 80 -8.95 -16.13 -0.45
CA THR A 80 -10.22 -15.47 -0.13
C THR A 80 -10.83 -14.85 -1.39
N PRO A 81 -12.10 -15.15 -1.74
CA PRO A 81 -12.78 -14.49 -2.85
C PRO A 81 -13.19 -13.06 -2.47
N LEU A 82 -13.61 -12.25 -3.45
CA LEU A 82 -13.91 -10.82 -3.22
C LEU A 82 -15.04 -10.59 -2.20
N GLU A 83 -16.03 -11.49 -2.19
CA GLU A 83 -17.17 -11.49 -1.29
C GLU A 83 -16.84 -11.93 0.14
N GLY A 84 -15.61 -12.39 0.40
CA GLY A 84 -15.20 -12.98 1.68
C GLY A 84 -15.65 -14.43 1.86
N VAL A 85 -15.53 -14.94 3.09
CA VAL A 85 -15.85 -16.34 3.41
C VAL A 85 -16.65 -16.45 4.71
N HIS A 86 -17.37 -17.56 4.87
CA HIS A 86 -18.05 -17.90 6.11
C HIS A 86 -17.03 -18.20 7.23
N SER A 87 -17.30 -17.74 8.46
CA SER A 87 -16.52 -18.08 9.66
C SER A 87 -17.42 -18.20 10.89
N ASP A 88 -17.47 -19.36 11.53
CA ASP A 88 -18.26 -19.54 12.77
C ASP A 88 -17.70 -18.75 13.98
N TYR A 89 -16.52 -18.13 13.82
CA TYR A 89 -15.86 -17.33 14.85
C TYR A 89 -16.13 -15.83 14.71
N ALA A 90 -16.64 -15.37 13.56
CA ALA A 90 -16.99 -13.97 13.35
C ALA A 90 -18.39 -13.67 13.89
N ASP A 91 -18.60 -12.47 14.43
CA ASP A 91 -19.86 -12.06 15.05
C ASP A 91 -21.08 -12.18 14.11
N ASP A 92 -20.88 -11.96 12.81
CA ASP A 92 -21.92 -12.05 11.77
C ASP A 92 -21.79 -13.30 10.88
N ASN A 93 -20.90 -14.23 11.26
CA ASN A 93 -20.49 -15.41 10.51
C ASN A 93 -19.78 -15.14 9.17
N HIS A 94 -19.26 -13.95 8.96
CA HIS A 94 -18.58 -13.56 7.73
C HIS A 94 -17.21 -12.96 8.04
N VAL A 95 -16.25 -13.22 7.16
CA VAL A 95 -14.96 -12.55 7.15
C VAL A 95 -14.69 -12.10 5.73
N GLY A 96 -14.66 -10.79 5.55
CA GLY A 96 -14.33 -10.11 4.31
C GLY A 96 -12.89 -9.62 4.25
N TRP A 97 -12.68 -8.77 3.26
CA TRP A 97 -11.44 -8.02 3.09
C TRP A 97 -11.46 -6.78 3.95
N GLY A 98 -10.33 -6.47 4.58
CA GLY A 98 -10.05 -5.13 5.06
C GLY A 98 -9.97 -4.12 3.91
N ASP A 99 -9.65 -2.88 4.26
CA ASP A 99 -9.33 -1.85 3.28
C ASP A 99 -7.82 -1.86 2.97
N LEU A 100 -7.44 -1.50 1.75
CA LEU A 100 -6.04 -1.32 1.38
C LEU A 100 -5.60 0.10 1.79
N PHE A 101 -4.51 0.21 2.54
CA PHE A 101 -3.99 1.51 2.98
C PHE A 101 -2.69 1.88 2.27
N PHE A 102 -2.53 3.16 1.97
CA PHE A 102 -1.26 3.76 1.56
C PHE A 102 -0.83 4.82 2.57
N ASN A 103 0.46 4.84 2.88
CA ASN A 103 1.07 5.79 3.80
C ASN A 103 2.30 6.45 3.16
N PHE A 104 2.19 7.75 2.89
CA PHE A 104 3.25 8.59 2.33
C PHE A 104 3.97 9.43 3.38
N SER A 105 3.58 9.32 4.67
CA SER A 105 4.05 10.23 5.72
C SER A 105 5.47 9.93 6.22
N GLY A 106 5.97 8.72 5.95
CA GLY A 106 7.22 8.21 6.56
C GLY A 106 7.10 7.89 8.06
N GLN A 107 5.88 7.86 8.60
CA GLN A 107 5.60 7.49 9.99
C GLN A 107 5.11 6.03 10.09
N ASP A 108 5.18 5.45 11.28
CA ASP A 108 4.53 4.16 11.58
C ASP A 108 3.00 4.22 11.38
N LEU A 109 2.36 3.05 11.27
CA LEU A 109 0.92 2.94 10.98
C LEU A 109 0.07 3.70 12.00
N ASN A 110 0.34 3.51 13.29
CA ASN A 110 -0.44 4.13 14.36
C ASN A 110 -0.33 5.65 14.35
N THR A 111 0.89 6.19 14.19
CA THR A 111 1.11 7.63 14.13
C THR A 111 0.48 8.24 12.88
N ALA A 112 0.64 7.61 11.71
CA ALA A 112 0.03 8.08 10.48
C ALA A 112 -1.51 8.07 10.56
N SER A 113 -2.07 6.97 11.08
CA SER A 113 -3.50 6.77 11.27
C SER A 113 -4.10 7.80 12.24
N ALA A 114 -3.50 7.98 13.42
CA ALA A 114 -3.98 8.93 14.43
C ALA A 114 -3.99 10.39 13.94
N ASN A 115 -3.14 10.72 12.96
CA ASN A 115 -3.04 12.05 12.37
C ASN A 115 -3.82 12.19 11.05
N GLY A 116 -4.61 11.19 10.66
CA GLY A 116 -5.36 11.20 9.40
C GLY A 116 -4.46 11.32 8.18
N LYS A 117 -3.30 10.63 8.18
CA LYS A 117 -2.29 10.71 7.11
C LYS A 117 -2.31 9.51 6.16
N LEU A 118 -3.26 8.60 6.34
CA LEU A 118 -3.45 7.48 5.43
C LEU A 118 -4.30 7.89 4.23
N PHE A 119 -4.10 7.17 3.14
CA PHE A 119 -5.11 6.96 2.11
C PHE A 119 -5.63 5.53 2.28
N GLY A 120 -6.92 5.34 2.08
CA GLY A 120 -7.58 4.04 2.22
C GLY A 120 -8.42 3.73 0.99
N ILE A 121 -8.46 2.47 0.58
CA ILE A 121 -9.26 2.01 -0.56
C ILE A 121 -10.22 0.94 -0.06
N ARG A 122 -11.52 1.27 -0.08
CA ARG A 122 -12.59 0.30 0.11
C ARG A 122 -12.90 -0.31 -1.25
N PHE A 123 -12.46 -1.55 -1.47
CA PHE A 123 -12.66 -2.27 -2.74
C PHE A 123 -13.64 -3.44 -2.64
N SER A 124 -13.91 -3.95 -1.43
CA SER A 124 -14.98 -4.90 -1.19
C SER A 124 -16.19 -4.21 -0.56
N SER A 125 -17.39 -4.57 -1.03
CA SER A 125 -18.64 -4.02 -0.49
C SER A 125 -19.01 -4.67 0.84
N ASN A 126 -18.60 -5.92 1.05
CA ASN A 126 -18.92 -6.69 2.24
C ASN A 126 -17.73 -6.66 3.20
N ASN A 127 -17.58 -5.51 3.86
CA ASN A 127 -16.63 -5.30 4.95
C ASN A 127 -17.17 -4.28 5.97
N ALA A 128 -16.58 -4.29 7.17
CA ALA A 128 -16.86 -3.52 8.37
C ALA A 128 -16.24 -2.12 8.33
N SER A 129 -15.74 -1.70 7.16
CA SER A 129 -15.30 -0.34 6.91
C SER A 129 -16.40 0.67 7.18
N ALA A 130 -16.07 1.77 7.87
CA ALA A 130 -16.96 2.89 8.08
C ALA A 130 -17.13 3.76 6.82
N ALA A 131 -16.32 3.54 5.77
CA ALA A 131 -16.40 4.27 4.51
C ALA A 131 -17.71 3.91 3.77
N PRO A 132 -18.60 4.85 3.42
CA PRO A 132 -19.98 4.53 3.03
C PRO A 132 -20.15 3.87 1.65
N SER A 133 -19.09 3.78 0.86
CA SER A 133 -19.12 3.24 -0.51
C SER A 133 -17.74 2.77 -0.93
N LEU A 134 -17.67 1.96 -2.00
CA LEU A 134 -16.40 1.70 -2.68
C LEU A 134 -15.74 3.00 -3.13
N GLY A 135 -14.41 3.05 -3.09
CA GLY A 135 -13.66 4.22 -3.51
C GLY A 135 -12.32 4.38 -2.82
N LEU A 136 -11.58 5.39 -3.26
CA LEU A 136 -10.37 5.87 -2.63
C LEU A 136 -10.69 7.03 -1.69
N PHE A 137 -10.16 6.98 -0.49
CA PHE A 137 -10.38 7.93 0.59
C PHE A 137 -9.04 8.54 1.02
N GLY A 138 -9.06 9.84 1.32
CA GLY A 138 -7.93 10.57 1.89
C GLY A 138 -8.28 11.10 3.28
N ASN A 139 -7.26 11.59 3.98
CA ASN A 139 -7.35 11.97 5.39
C ASN A 139 -7.86 10.82 6.27
N VAL A 140 -7.40 9.61 5.98
CA VAL A 140 -7.93 8.40 6.58
C VAL A 140 -7.33 8.16 7.96
N THR A 141 -8.20 7.84 8.91
CA THR A 141 -7.86 7.14 10.15
C THR A 141 -8.31 5.69 10.00
N ALA A 142 -7.47 4.73 10.38
CA ALA A 142 -7.78 3.31 10.36
C ALA A 142 -8.11 2.78 11.77
N THR A 143 -8.82 1.67 11.84
CA THR A 143 -9.09 0.89 13.06
C THR A 143 -8.96 -0.59 12.73
N ASP A 144 -8.77 -1.42 13.75
CA ASP A 144 -8.86 -2.87 13.63
C ASP A 144 -10.28 -3.36 13.94
N VAL A 145 -10.66 -4.48 13.31
CA VAL A 145 -11.89 -5.25 13.60
C VAL A 145 -11.60 -6.75 13.77
N ALA A 146 -10.34 -7.11 14.03
CA ALA A 146 -9.85 -8.50 14.02
C ALA A 146 -10.62 -9.42 14.98
N ASN A 147 -10.81 -8.96 16.22
CA ASN A 147 -11.51 -9.72 17.26
C ASN A 147 -12.98 -9.98 16.91
N GLN A 148 -13.69 -8.97 16.38
CA GLN A 148 -15.09 -9.09 15.94
C GLN A 148 -15.24 -10.08 14.78
N ASN A 149 -14.15 -10.28 14.02
CA ASN A 149 -14.08 -11.16 12.87
C ASN A 149 -13.43 -12.52 13.18
N GLY A 150 -13.26 -12.84 14.46
CA GLY A 150 -12.95 -14.19 14.93
C GLY A 150 -11.48 -14.53 15.12
N LEU A 151 -10.58 -13.54 15.10
CA LEU A 151 -9.22 -13.75 15.62
C LEU A 151 -9.25 -13.72 17.15
N LEU A 152 -8.72 -14.77 17.76
CA LEU A 152 -8.72 -14.96 19.22
C LEU A 152 -7.39 -14.59 19.88
N LEU A 153 -6.38 -14.28 19.07
CA LEU A 153 -5.06 -13.85 19.53
C LEU A 153 -5.14 -12.36 19.86
N ASP A 154 -4.42 -11.89 20.87
CA ASP A 154 -4.61 -10.54 21.43
C ASP A 154 -3.94 -9.44 20.58
N ASN A 155 -2.97 -9.79 19.72
CA ASN A 155 -2.16 -8.83 18.96
C ASN A 155 -1.30 -9.50 17.86
N LEU A 156 -0.64 -8.67 17.06
CA LEU A 156 0.26 -9.11 15.99
C LEU A 156 1.45 -9.95 16.48
N ALA A 157 2.02 -9.66 17.66
CA ALA A 157 3.11 -10.49 18.19
C ALA A 157 2.62 -11.91 18.49
N GLU A 158 1.46 -12.06 19.11
CA GLU A 158 0.87 -13.37 19.38
C GLU A 158 0.49 -14.11 18.10
N TYR A 159 -0.01 -13.41 17.09
CA TYR A 159 -0.19 -13.97 15.75
C TYR A 159 1.12 -14.52 15.17
N ASN A 160 2.18 -13.72 15.16
CA ASN A 160 3.49 -14.14 14.65
C ASN A 160 4.05 -15.36 15.40
N ASP A 161 3.91 -15.38 16.73
CA ASP A 161 4.30 -16.51 17.57
C ASP A 161 3.44 -17.75 17.28
N TRP A 162 2.14 -17.58 17.05
CA TRP A 162 1.22 -18.66 16.68
C TRP A 162 1.62 -19.29 15.35
N ILE A 163 1.85 -18.49 14.30
CA ILE A 163 2.31 -18.96 13.00
C ILE A 163 3.61 -19.74 13.13
N THR A 164 4.59 -19.18 13.84
CA THR A 164 5.90 -19.81 14.05
C THR A 164 5.79 -21.15 14.79
N THR A 165 5.02 -21.20 15.88
CA THR A 165 4.85 -22.41 16.71
C THR A 165 4.07 -23.51 16.00
N HIS A 166 3.31 -23.17 14.96
CA HIS A 166 2.57 -24.11 14.11
C HIS A 166 3.27 -24.42 12.79
N GLY A 167 4.56 -24.05 12.66
CA GLY A 167 5.42 -24.44 11.53
C GLY A 167 5.31 -23.54 10.30
N GLY A 168 4.61 -22.42 10.40
CA GLY A 168 4.57 -21.37 9.39
C GLY A 168 5.79 -20.44 9.48
N THR A 169 5.86 -19.49 8.56
CA THR A 169 6.85 -18.42 8.55
C THR A 169 6.11 -17.10 8.39
N PRO A 170 5.92 -16.33 9.48
CA PRO A 170 5.19 -15.08 9.37
C PRO A 170 5.98 -14.05 8.56
N SER A 171 5.29 -13.37 7.65
CA SER A 171 5.75 -12.14 7.00
C SER A 171 4.59 -11.21 6.74
N ILE A 172 4.89 -10.02 6.22
CA ILE A 172 3.87 -9.08 5.74
C ILE A 172 4.40 -8.57 4.39
N GLY A 173 4.46 -9.46 3.40
CA GLY A 173 5.05 -9.19 2.08
C GLY A 173 6.50 -8.68 2.15
N ASP A 174 6.72 -7.43 1.73
CA ASP A 174 8.04 -6.77 1.76
C ASP A 174 8.55 -6.54 3.20
N PHE A 175 7.66 -6.53 4.19
CA PHE A 175 7.97 -6.28 5.59
C PHE A 175 8.30 -7.57 6.32
N SER A 176 9.24 -7.50 7.26
CA SER A 176 9.42 -8.58 8.23
C SER A 176 8.21 -8.67 9.17
N ALA A 177 7.94 -9.85 9.76
CA ALA A 177 6.86 -10.03 10.75
C ALA A 177 6.89 -9.02 11.92
N THR A 178 8.08 -8.55 12.28
CA THR A 178 8.30 -7.60 13.40
C THR A 178 8.70 -6.20 12.91
N ASP A 179 8.33 -5.84 11.68
CA ASP A 179 8.67 -4.54 11.10
C ASP A 179 8.12 -3.38 11.96
N PRO A 180 8.93 -2.35 12.25
CA PRO A 180 8.53 -1.24 13.11
C PRO A 180 7.40 -0.37 12.54
N TYR A 181 7.03 -0.56 11.27
CA TYR A 181 5.81 0.04 10.72
C TYR A 181 4.55 -0.39 11.48
N PHE A 182 4.53 -1.64 11.98
CA PHE A 182 3.41 -2.23 12.71
C PHE A 182 3.69 -2.31 14.22
N ASP A 183 2.72 -1.88 15.02
CA ASP A 183 2.79 -2.04 16.49
C ASP A 183 2.43 -3.47 16.88
N GLN A 184 3.46 -4.20 17.32
CA GLN A 184 3.37 -5.61 17.70
C GLN A 184 2.44 -5.86 18.92
N THR A 185 2.07 -4.83 19.67
CA THR A 185 1.25 -4.95 20.89
C THR A 185 -0.26 -4.82 20.65
N ARG A 186 -0.68 -4.73 19.38
CA ARG A 186 -2.09 -4.65 18.97
C ARG A 186 -2.32 -5.38 17.65
N HIS A 187 -3.58 -5.48 17.25
CA HIS A 187 -3.97 -5.87 15.90
C HIS A 187 -3.61 -4.81 14.87
N VAL A 188 -3.45 -5.23 13.62
CA VAL A 188 -3.16 -4.31 12.53
C VAL A 188 -4.45 -3.57 12.17
N GLN A 189 -4.34 -2.25 11.98
CA GLN A 189 -5.49 -1.45 11.59
C GLN A 189 -5.86 -1.79 10.15
N ASN A 190 -6.96 -2.51 9.98
CA ASN A 190 -7.32 -3.19 8.73
C ASN A 190 -8.59 -2.63 8.07
N VAL A 191 -9.31 -1.69 8.69
CA VAL A 191 -10.48 -1.02 8.08
C VAL A 191 -10.49 0.49 8.32
N ILE A 192 -11.07 1.23 7.38
CA ILE A 192 -11.21 2.69 7.45
C ILE A 192 -12.20 3.01 8.57
N ALA A 193 -11.75 3.76 9.57
CA ALA A 193 -12.59 4.29 10.64
C ALA A 193 -13.23 5.63 10.25
N SER A 194 -12.48 6.47 9.53
CA SER A 194 -12.96 7.73 8.97
C SER A 194 -12.11 8.18 7.78
N GLY A 195 -12.67 9.02 6.91
CA GLY A 195 -11.95 9.59 5.77
C GLY A 195 -12.89 10.33 4.82
N THR A 196 -12.32 11.04 3.85
CA THR A 196 -13.06 11.76 2.81
C THR A 196 -12.84 11.07 1.47
N LYS A 197 -13.92 10.69 0.79
CA LYS A 197 -13.84 10.09 -0.55
C LYS A 197 -13.19 11.08 -1.52
N LEU A 198 -12.14 10.66 -2.20
CA LEU A 198 -11.44 11.43 -3.23
C LEU A 198 -11.89 11.03 -4.64
N GLY A 199 -12.23 9.76 -4.84
CA GLY A 199 -12.70 9.27 -6.13
C GLY A 199 -13.21 7.83 -6.09
N ASP A 200 -13.73 7.38 -7.22
CA ASP A 200 -14.19 6.02 -7.42
C ASP A 200 -13.04 5.08 -7.79
N ILE A 201 -13.30 3.78 -7.65
CA ILE A 201 -12.45 2.71 -8.18
C ILE A 201 -13.21 1.94 -9.24
N ASP A 202 -12.48 1.30 -10.13
CA ASP A 202 -13.02 0.39 -11.15
C ASP A 202 -12.45 -1.01 -10.92
N LEU A 203 -13.31 -2.01 -10.70
CA LEU A 203 -12.90 -3.41 -10.68
C LEU A 203 -12.41 -3.84 -12.08
N VAL A 204 -11.34 -4.62 -12.12
CA VAL A 204 -10.67 -5.04 -13.37
C VAL A 204 -10.77 -6.55 -13.52
N SER A 205 -11.57 -7.03 -14.47
CA SER A 205 -11.76 -8.47 -14.74
C SER A 205 -10.58 -9.11 -15.48
N ASP A 206 -9.95 -8.38 -16.41
CA ASP A 206 -8.98 -8.93 -17.36
C ASP A 206 -7.54 -8.44 -17.09
N VAL A 207 -7.16 -8.37 -15.81
CA VAL A 207 -5.88 -7.80 -15.37
C VAL A 207 -4.65 -8.51 -15.98
N ASN A 208 -4.76 -9.78 -16.35
CA ASN A 208 -3.68 -10.51 -17.02
C ASN A 208 -3.29 -9.91 -18.38
N THR A 209 -4.23 -9.24 -19.07
CA THR A 209 -3.94 -8.54 -20.34
C THR A 209 -3.02 -7.34 -20.15
N LEU A 210 -2.87 -6.86 -18.91
CA LEU A 210 -1.95 -5.78 -18.51
C LEU A 210 -0.56 -6.31 -18.10
N GLY A 211 -0.31 -7.62 -18.26
CA GLY A 211 0.97 -8.26 -17.97
C GLY A 211 1.13 -8.79 -16.55
N LEU A 212 0.05 -8.84 -15.75
CA LEU A 212 0.08 -9.44 -14.42
C LEU A 212 0.44 -10.94 -14.49
N ASP A 213 1.37 -11.39 -13.65
CA ASP A 213 1.93 -12.74 -13.66
C ASP A 213 2.47 -13.15 -12.28
N PHE A 214 1.57 -13.40 -11.32
CA PHE A 214 1.94 -13.94 -10.01
C PHE A 214 2.55 -15.36 -10.09
N ALA A 215 2.22 -16.13 -11.13
CA ALA A 215 2.73 -17.48 -11.32
C ALA A 215 4.26 -17.51 -11.51
N HIS A 216 4.87 -16.42 -11.99
CA HIS A 216 6.32 -16.25 -12.02
C HIS A 216 6.97 -16.48 -10.65
N PHE A 217 6.27 -16.11 -9.57
CA PHE A 217 6.75 -16.22 -8.19
C PHE A 217 6.19 -17.45 -7.45
N SER A 218 5.41 -18.30 -8.13
CA SER A 218 4.62 -19.38 -7.51
C SER A 218 3.59 -18.88 -6.47
N ALA A 219 3.27 -17.59 -6.49
CA ALA A 219 2.25 -16.97 -5.66
C ALA A 219 0.87 -17.22 -6.28
N THR A 220 0.35 -18.44 -6.14
CA THR A 220 -0.87 -18.88 -6.86
C THR A 220 -1.95 -19.38 -5.92
N GLY A 221 -2.78 -18.47 -5.45
CA GLY A 221 -4.06 -18.71 -4.80
C GLY A 221 -5.22 -18.95 -5.78
N SER A 222 -6.39 -19.23 -5.24
CA SER A 222 -7.60 -19.54 -6.03
C SER A 222 -8.30 -18.32 -6.64
N HIS A 223 -7.96 -17.11 -6.19
CA HIS A 223 -8.59 -15.87 -6.64
C HIS A 223 -7.55 -14.79 -6.95
N THR A 224 -7.81 -14.05 -8.03
CA THR A 224 -7.12 -12.79 -8.33
C THR A 224 -8.15 -11.68 -8.34
N ILE A 225 -7.98 -10.71 -7.45
CA ILE A 225 -8.81 -9.51 -7.36
C ILE A 225 -7.99 -8.35 -7.91
N ALA A 226 -8.58 -7.54 -8.78
CA ALA A 226 -7.90 -6.36 -9.29
C ALA A 226 -8.84 -5.17 -9.39
N PHE A 227 -8.30 -3.99 -9.15
CA PHE A 227 -9.00 -2.73 -9.29
C PHE A 227 -8.05 -1.62 -9.73
N SER A 228 -8.62 -0.51 -10.20
CA SER A 228 -7.86 0.65 -10.63
C SER A 228 -8.53 1.95 -10.18
N PHE A 229 -7.74 3.01 -10.11
CA PHE A 229 -8.18 4.36 -9.78
C PHE A 229 -7.31 5.40 -10.47
N ASP A 230 -7.80 6.64 -10.52
CA ASP A 230 -7.06 7.75 -11.12
C ASP A 230 -5.77 8.03 -10.33
N SER A 231 -4.63 8.02 -11.02
CA SER A 231 -3.30 8.20 -10.41
C SER A 231 -3.15 9.56 -9.73
N SER A 232 -3.88 10.59 -10.17
CA SER A 232 -3.84 11.94 -9.61
C SER A 232 -4.47 12.05 -8.22
N LEU A 233 -5.18 11.02 -7.77
CA LEU A 233 -5.79 10.98 -6.44
C LEU A 233 -4.78 10.67 -5.32
N LEU A 234 -3.59 10.17 -5.66
CA LEU A 234 -2.51 9.92 -4.71
C LEU A 234 -1.32 10.87 -4.94
N PRO A 235 -0.57 11.19 -3.88
CA PRO A 235 0.71 11.89 -4.02
C PRO A 235 1.72 11.06 -4.82
N THR A 236 2.68 11.75 -5.42
CA THR A 236 3.93 11.12 -5.86
C THR A 236 4.89 10.95 -4.69
N GLY A 237 5.86 10.05 -4.86
CA GLY A 237 6.89 9.74 -3.87
C GLY A 237 6.78 8.33 -3.29
N ASN A 238 7.62 8.08 -2.28
CA ASN A 238 7.68 6.79 -1.61
C ASN A 238 6.45 6.56 -0.74
N PHE A 239 5.97 5.33 -0.72
CA PHE A 239 4.87 4.91 0.13
C PHE A 239 5.14 3.53 0.73
N LEU A 240 4.48 3.30 1.86
CA LEU A 240 4.20 1.99 2.42
C LEU A 240 2.74 1.67 2.15
N TYR A 241 2.41 0.40 1.96
CA TYR A 241 1.02 -0.05 1.91
C TYR A 241 0.84 -1.35 2.65
N HIS A 242 -0.37 -1.60 3.14
CA HIS A 242 -0.74 -2.87 3.74
C HIS A 242 -2.22 -3.18 3.49
N LEU A 243 -2.51 -4.47 3.49
CA LEU A 243 -3.84 -5.04 3.33
C LEU A 243 -3.93 -6.27 4.23
N GLY A 244 -5.02 -6.37 4.98
CA GLY A 244 -5.36 -7.58 5.72
C GLY A 244 -6.80 -7.99 5.40
N LEU A 245 -7.15 -9.20 5.81
CA LEU A 245 -8.55 -9.57 5.99
C LEU A 245 -9.09 -8.95 7.28
N GLU A 246 -10.40 -8.89 7.43
CA GLU A 246 -11.01 -8.25 8.61
C GLU A 246 -10.64 -8.91 9.93
N CYS A 247 -10.32 -10.21 9.89
CA CYS A 247 -9.85 -10.97 11.03
C CYS A 247 -8.34 -10.87 11.27
N ASP A 248 -7.54 -10.22 10.41
CA ASP A 248 -6.06 -10.23 10.50
C ASP A 248 -5.44 -11.64 10.50
N ASN A 249 -6.15 -12.67 10.01
CA ASN A 249 -5.60 -14.04 9.91
C ASN A 249 -4.52 -14.20 8.84
N ASP A 250 -4.37 -13.17 8.02
CA ASP A 250 -3.29 -12.97 7.06
C ASP A 250 -3.21 -11.47 6.73
N ILE A 251 -2.00 -10.94 6.63
CA ILE A 251 -1.73 -9.53 6.36
C ILE A 251 -0.55 -9.47 5.42
N THR A 252 -0.73 -8.74 4.32
CA THR A 252 0.32 -8.45 3.35
C THR A 252 0.63 -6.97 3.28
N GLY A 253 1.80 -6.63 2.78
CA GLY A 253 2.20 -5.24 2.62
C GLY A 253 3.38 -5.07 1.70
N GLY A 254 3.62 -3.83 1.29
CA GLY A 254 4.71 -3.54 0.37
C GLY A 254 5.23 -2.13 0.50
N THR A 255 6.37 -1.93 -0.16
CA THR A 255 6.99 -0.62 -0.34
C THR A 255 6.95 -0.24 -1.82
N GLY A 256 6.84 1.05 -2.11
CA GLY A 256 6.81 1.49 -3.50
C GLY A 256 7.10 2.97 -3.67
N GLU A 257 7.16 3.41 -4.92
CA GLU A 257 7.33 4.80 -5.31
C GLU A 257 6.38 5.11 -6.47
N PHE A 258 5.51 6.11 -6.31
CA PHE A 258 4.76 6.66 -7.44
C PHE A 258 5.53 7.83 -8.05
N LYS A 259 5.71 7.77 -9.37
CA LYS A 259 6.44 8.79 -10.13
C LYS A 259 5.46 9.66 -10.89
N ASP A 260 5.88 10.88 -11.18
CA ASP A 260 5.21 11.67 -12.21
C ASP A 260 5.55 11.03 -13.57
N VAL A 261 4.55 10.45 -14.24
CA VAL A 261 4.71 9.73 -15.50
C VAL A 261 4.31 10.67 -16.64
N PRO A 262 5.27 11.24 -17.41
CA PRO A 262 4.95 12.25 -18.41
C PRO A 262 4.07 11.71 -19.53
N GLU A 263 3.19 12.57 -20.08
CA GLU A 263 2.51 12.33 -21.35
C GLU A 263 3.51 11.95 -22.46
N PRO A 264 3.21 10.94 -23.29
CA PRO A 264 3.97 10.71 -24.51
C PRO A 264 3.96 11.98 -25.37
N SER A 265 5.14 12.58 -25.57
CA SER A 265 5.36 13.80 -26.37
C SER A 265 4.92 13.68 -27.84
N SER A 266 4.51 12.49 -28.28
CA SER A 266 3.91 12.20 -29.58
C SER A 266 2.56 12.90 -29.82
N LEU A 267 1.77 13.20 -28.78
CA LEU A 267 0.51 13.93 -28.94
C LEU A 267 0.73 15.43 -29.21
N MET A 268 1.75 16.02 -28.57
CA MET A 268 2.11 17.43 -28.80
C MET A 268 2.68 17.69 -30.19
N SER A 269 3.38 16.70 -30.77
CA SER A 269 3.94 16.81 -32.13
C SER A 269 2.86 16.73 -33.22
N LEU A 270 1.79 15.95 -33.02
CA LEU A 270 0.67 15.89 -33.96
C LEU A 270 -0.17 17.19 -33.98
N VAL A 271 -0.37 17.83 -32.83
CA VAL A 271 -1.09 19.11 -32.74
C VAL A 271 -0.29 20.25 -33.38
N THR A 272 1.04 20.28 -33.20
CA THR A 272 1.89 21.30 -33.83
C THR A 272 2.02 21.10 -35.34
N LEU A 273 2.14 19.87 -35.85
CA LEU A 273 2.12 19.60 -37.29
C LEU A 273 0.75 19.96 -37.92
N GLY A 274 -0.37 19.66 -37.26
CA GLY A 274 -1.71 20.02 -37.73
C GLY A 274 -1.93 21.53 -37.88
N LEU A 275 -1.38 22.34 -36.96
CA LEU A 275 -1.43 23.80 -37.01
C LEU A 275 -0.53 24.39 -38.11
N VAL A 276 0.62 23.78 -38.39
CA VAL A 276 1.50 24.21 -39.50
C VAL A 276 0.84 23.92 -40.86
N PHE A 277 0.17 22.78 -41.04
CA PHE A 277 -0.50 22.46 -42.31
C PHE A 277 -1.79 23.26 -42.56
N THR A 278 -2.53 23.64 -41.52
CA THR A 278 -3.70 24.53 -41.65
C THR A 278 -3.29 26.00 -41.87
N GLY A 279 -2.24 26.46 -41.19
CA GLY A 279 -1.66 27.79 -41.44
C GLY A 279 -1.11 27.98 -42.86
N LEU A 280 -0.53 26.92 -43.44
CA LEU A 280 -0.03 26.95 -44.83
C LEU A 280 -1.16 26.90 -45.89
N ARG A 281 -2.31 26.29 -45.58
CA ARG A 281 -3.48 26.30 -46.49
C ARG A 281 -4.21 27.63 -46.50
N LEU A 282 -4.30 28.34 -45.37
CA LEU A 282 -4.92 29.66 -45.31
C LEU A 282 -4.12 30.76 -46.02
N ARG A 283 -2.80 30.56 -46.20
CA ARG A 283 -1.93 31.51 -46.90
C ARG A 283 -1.94 31.38 -48.43
N LYS A 284 -2.56 30.34 -48.99
CA LYS A 284 -2.63 30.07 -50.44
C LYS A 284 -3.93 30.51 -51.11
N SER A 285 -4.87 31.10 -50.37
CA SER A 285 -6.20 31.49 -50.89
C SER A 285 -6.37 33.00 -51.12
N VAL A 286 -5.27 33.76 -51.20
CA VAL A 286 -5.27 35.19 -51.53
C VAL A 286 -4.24 35.46 -52.63
N VAL A 287 -4.52 35.02 -53.85
CA VAL A 287 -4.15 35.64 -55.15
C VAL A 287 -5.13 35.13 -56.19
#